data_AF-A0A6I3N8S6-F1
#
_entry.id   AF-A0A6I3N8S6-F1
#
_cell.length_a   1.000
_cell.length_b   1.000
_cell.length_c   1.000
_cell.angle_alpha   90.00
_cell.angle_beta   90.00
_cell.angle_gamma   90.00
#
_symmetry.space_group_name_H-M   'P 1'
#
loop_
_entity.id
_entity.type
_entity.pdbx_description
1 polymer ?
#
loop_
_entity_poly.entity_id
_entity_poly.type
_entity_poly.pdbx_seq_one_letter_code
_entity_poly.pdbx_strand_id
1 'polypeptide(L)'
;MEEWLPLVAYGLNKISLETNARFGRCNKEGKRKSFLKGDIGYRKSLINELSKPPYLMNHFDLDSLIKSYGVPKDNPCLCQTCYERVRAQLLKKANQVQLDYNEIETFPNTYHKNFKIDSTKEPYHFRVSTSPKNKWVEIAHLRFYAKWYGYNKIINIAYDSSGDGLIISGSMVKVIPDSKRSAKIATDLNEKKLEQLERLGRLRSSGVLTEEEFEAQKKKIIK
;
A
#
# COMPACT_ATOMS: atom_id res chain seq x y z
N MET A 1 -17.83 11.72 -25.11
CA MET A 1 -17.47 10.39 -24.57
C MET A 1 -16.96 10.63 -23.17
N GLU A 2 -17.75 10.22 -22.19
CA GLU A 2 -17.70 10.66 -20.80
C GLU A 2 -16.46 10.15 -20.07
N GLU A 3 -15.75 11.09 -19.45
CA GLU A 3 -14.67 10.86 -18.50
C GLU A 3 -15.24 10.23 -17.22
N TRP A 4 -14.79 9.03 -16.88
CA TRP A 4 -15.10 8.40 -15.60
C TRP A 4 -13.87 8.44 -14.67
N LEU A 5 -13.80 9.51 -13.89
CA LEU A 5 -13.18 9.65 -12.57
C LEU A 5 -14.10 10.62 -11.77
N PRO A 6 -14.12 10.65 -10.42
CA PRO A 6 -13.62 9.74 -9.38
C PRO A 6 -14.67 9.51 -8.24
N LEU A 7 -14.21 9.13 -7.02
CA LEU A 7 -14.91 8.92 -5.72
C LEU A 7 -15.13 7.41 -5.43
N VAL A 8 -14.73 6.78 -4.32
CA VAL A 8 -14.81 7.12 -2.88
C VAL A 8 -13.87 6.11 -2.15
N ALA A 9 -12.77 6.45 -1.48
CA ALA A 9 -12.68 6.99 -0.11
C ALA A 9 -13.55 6.31 0.99
N TYR A 10 -14.03 5.07 0.86
CA TYR A 10 -14.75 4.40 1.97
C TYR A 10 -14.19 3.00 2.21
N GLY A 11 -13.63 2.80 3.41
CA GLY A 11 -12.97 1.55 3.80
C GLY A 11 -11.90 1.69 4.89
N LEU A 12 -11.57 2.92 5.30
CA LEU A 12 -10.76 3.19 6.49
C LEU A 12 -11.66 3.34 7.71
N ASN A 13 -12.41 2.29 8.07
CA ASN A 13 -13.06 2.27 9.37
C ASN A 13 -12.06 1.86 10.46
N LYS A 14 -11.83 2.80 11.38
CA LYS A 14 -11.19 2.65 12.71
C LYS A 14 -9.66 2.52 12.79
N ILE A 15 -8.90 3.31 12.03
CA ILE A 15 -7.63 3.83 12.58
C ILE A 15 -7.89 5.26 13.08
N SER A 16 -8.51 5.30 14.26
CA SER A 16 -8.66 6.43 15.19
C SER A 16 -8.91 7.83 14.56
N LEU A 17 -10.17 8.27 14.65
CA LEU A 17 -10.54 9.69 14.65
C LEU A 17 -9.88 10.46 15.81
N GLU A 18 -9.22 9.79 16.76
CA GLU A 18 -8.41 10.41 17.83
C GLU A 18 -7.11 11.04 17.31
N THR A 19 -6.62 10.65 16.13
CA THR A 19 -5.43 11.26 15.53
C THR A 19 -5.70 12.68 15.02
N ASN A 20 -6.93 12.98 14.60
CA ASN A 20 -7.32 14.29 14.09
C ASN A 20 -7.37 15.37 15.18
N ALA A 21 -7.72 15.00 16.42
CA ALA A 21 -7.72 15.93 17.56
C ALA A 21 -6.32 16.37 18.01
N ARG A 22 -5.25 15.66 17.60
CA ARG A 22 -3.86 16.03 17.95
C ARG A 22 -3.17 16.91 16.91
N PHE A 23 -3.64 16.95 15.66
CA PHE A 23 -3.09 17.88 14.66
C PHE A 23 -3.41 19.35 15.00
N GLY A 24 -4.54 19.61 15.69
CA GLY A 24 -4.88 20.94 16.20
C GLY A 24 -3.93 21.48 17.28
N ARG A 25 -3.09 20.63 17.91
CA ARG A 25 -2.12 21.06 18.93
C ARG A 25 -0.78 21.53 18.38
N CYS A 26 -0.48 21.35 17.09
CA CYS A 26 0.75 21.88 16.49
C CYS A 26 0.70 23.39 16.20
N ASN A 27 -0.35 24.09 16.65
CA ASN A 27 -0.72 25.41 16.11
C ASN A 27 -0.59 26.58 17.09
N LYS A 28 0.23 26.50 18.15
CA LYS A 28 0.45 27.67 19.03
C LYS A 28 1.90 28.18 19.14
N GLU A 29 2.92 27.40 18.83
CA GLU A 29 4.31 27.89 18.93
C GLU A 29 5.14 27.77 17.63
N GLY A 30 4.69 26.97 16.66
CA GLY A 30 5.36 26.78 15.37
C GLY A 30 4.93 27.77 14.28
N LYS A 31 4.77 29.06 14.60
CA LYS A 31 4.58 30.06 13.53
C LYS A 31 5.86 30.12 12.68
N ARG A 32 5.71 29.86 11.37
CA ARG A 32 6.64 30.21 10.28
C ARG A 32 7.98 29.45 10.17
N LYS A 33 7.95 28.13 10.04
CA LYS A 33 8.97 27.46 9.20
C LYS A 33 8.27 26.38 8.38
N SER A 34 7.95 26.71 7.13
CA SER A 34 7.67 25.71 6.10
C SER A 34 8.96 24.91 5.92
N PHE A 35 9.06 23.75 6.56
CA PHE A 35 10.25 22.93 6.48
C PHE A 35 10.17 22.09 5.21
N LEU A 36 11.15 22.28 4.33
CA LEU A 36 11.41 21.44 3.16
C LEU A 36 12.43 20.37 3.58
N LYS A 37 12.37 19.17 3.00
CA LYS A 37 13.47 18.20 3.10
C LYS A 37 14.38 18.42 1.88
N GLY A 38 15.35 19.32 2.01
CA GLY A 38 16.06 19.91 0.84
C GLY A 38 15.20 21.00 0.19
N ASP A 39 15.19 21.10 -1.15
CA ASP A 39 14.29 22.02 -1.90
C ASP A 39 12.90 21.42 -2.18
N ILE A 40 12.65 20.20 -1.71
CA ILE A 40 11.45 19.42 -2.01
C ILE A 40 10.55 19.38 -0.77
N GLY A 41 9.28 19.76 -0.92
CA GLY A 41 8.28 19.66 0.15
C GLY A 41 8.07 18.22 0.63
N TYR A 42 7.80 18.06 1.93
CA TYR A 42 7.68 16.75 2.59
C TYR A 42 6.73 15.76 1.88
N ARG A 43 5.59 16.22 1.35
CA ARG A 43 4.67 15.38 0.57
C ARG A 43 5.32 14.81 -0.69
N LYS A 44 5.99 15.65 -1.48
CA LYS A 44 6.69 15.21 -2.71
C LYS A 44 7.85 14.27 -2.38
N SER A 45 8.52 14.47 -1.24
CA SER A 45 9.52 13.51 -0.75
C SER A 45 8.91 12.15 -0.41
N LEU A 46 7.73 12.11 0.21
CA LEU A 46 7.03 10.86 0.55
C LEU A 46 6.55 10.10 -0.68
N ILE A 47 5.98 10.83 -1.66
CA ILE A 47 5.59 10.25 -2.95
C ILE A 47 6.81 9.63 -3.63
N ASN A 48 7.91 10.38 -3.74
CA ASN A 48 9.15 9.87 -4.33
C ASN A 48 9.69 8.63 -3.63
N GLU A 49 9.50 8.50 -2.32
CA GLU A 49 9.94 7.32 -1.57
C GLU A 49 9.02 6.11 -1.77
N LEU A 50 7.70 6.32 -1.78
CA LEU A 50 6.72 5.26 -1.99
C LEU A 50 6.65 4.79 -3.45
N SER A 51 6.96 5.66 -4.41
CA SER A 51 7.02 5.33 -5.84
C SER A 51 8.28 4.57 -6.24
N LYS A 52 9.28 4.46 -5.36
CA LYS A 52 10.51 3.72 -5.64
C LYS A 52 10.33 2.23 -5.31
N PRO A 53 11.06 1.35 -6.03
CA PRO A 53 11.19 -0.04 -5.65
C PRO A 53 11.63 -0.16 -4.18
N PRO A 54 11.19 -1.20 -3.44
CA PRO A 54 10.48 -2.39 -3.91
C PRO A 54 8.95 -2.30 -3.89
N TYR A 55 8.36 -1.14 -3.56
CA TYR A 55 6.92 -1.03 -3.36
C TYR A 55 6.16 -1.03 -4.68
N LEU A 56 5.06 -1.77 -4.72
CA LEU A 56 4.26 -1.96 -5.94
C LEU A 56 3.09 -0.97 -6.00
N MET A 57 3.38 0.33 -5.95
CA MET A 57 2.39 1.40 -5.76
C MET A 57 1.68 1.91 -7.03
N ASN A 58 1.88 1.30 -8.20
CA ASN A 58 1.35 1.82 -9.48
C ASN A 58 -0.17 2.01 -9.53
N HIS A 59 -0.94 1.26 -8.73
CA HIS A 59 -2.41 1.40 -8.66
C HIS A 59 -2.89 2.38 -7.59
N PHE A 60 -1.99 3.06 -6.90
CA PHE A 60 -2.35 3.97 -5.82
C PHE A 60 -2.46 5.39 -6.34
N ASP A 61 -3.58 6.03 -6.05
CA ASP A 61 -3.60 7.47 -5.91
C ASP A 61 -2.84 7.83 -4.62
N LEU A 62 -1.52 8.01 -4.75
CA LEU A 62 -0.63 8.31 -3.62
C LEU A 62 -1.02 9.61 -2.92
N ASP A 63 -1.59 10.57 -3.65
CA ASP A 63 -2.04 11.82 -3.07
C ASP A 63 -3.25 11.61 -2.16
N SER A 64 -4.25 10.86 -2.63
CA SER A 64 -5.41 10.53 -1.80
C SER A 64 -5.04 9.58 -0.66
N LEU A 65 -4.10 8.66 -0.88
CA LEU A 65 -3.55 7.82 0.18
C LEU A 65 -2.94 8.70 1.27
N ILE A 66 -2.02 9.60 0.93
CA ILE A 66 -1.34 10.46 1.90
C ILE A 66 -2.33 11.37 2.63
N LYS A 67 -3.37 11.87 1.96
CA LYS A 67 -4.46 12.63 2.59
C LYS A 67 -5.20 11.83 3.66
N SER A 68 -5.45 10.55 3.41
CA SER A 68 -6.12 9.68 4.39
C SER A 68 -5.33 9.51 5.70
N TYR A 69 -4.02 9.81 5.70
CA TYR A 69 -3.17 9.82 6.90
C TYR A 69 -3.02 11.22 7.52
N GLY A 70 -3.92 12.16 7.16
CA GLY A 70 -4.01 13.48 7.79
C GLY A 70 -3.12 14.56 7.16
N VAL A 71 -2.69 14.38 5.91
CA VAL A 71 -1.87 15.37 5.18
C VAL A 71 -2.75 16.14 4.18
N PRO A 72 -3.05 17.43 4.39
CA PRO A 72 -3.97 18.18 3.53
C PRO A 72 -3.50 18.28 2.07
N LYS A 73 -4.45 18.36 1.12
CA LYS A 73 -4.16 18.54 -0.31
C LYS A 73 -3.45 19.87 -0.59
N ASP A 74 -3.87 20.92 0.11
CA ASP A 74 -3.51 22.31 -0.22
C ASP A 74 -2.58 22.95 0.82
N ASN A 75 -2.20 22.20 1.85
CA ASN A 75 -1.28 22.66 2.89
C ASN A 75 -0.10 21.67 3.04
N PRO A 76 1.08 22.00 2.48
CA PRO A 76 2.28 21.15 2.56
C PRO A 76 2.97 21.19 3.93
N CYS A 77 2.53 22.05 4.85
CA CYS A 77 3.17 22.30 6.13
C CYS A 77 2.84 21.21 7.15
N LEU A 78 3.32 19.99 6.91
CA LEU A 78 3.60 19.10 8.02
C LEU A 78 4.84 19.64 8.74
N CYS A 79 4.77 19.80 10.07
CA CYS A 79 6.02 19.89 10.83
C CYS A 79 6.80 18.58 10.65
N GLN A 80 8.12 18.63 10.82
CA GLN A 80 9.00 17.46 10.65
C GLN A 80 8.49 16.24 11.43
N THR A 81 8.06 16.43 12.69
CA THR A 81 7.53 15.36 13.54
C THR A 81 6.25 14.73 12.98
N CYS A 82 5.32 15.53 12.46
CA CYS A 82 4.10 15.02 11.84
C CYS A 82 4.41 14.27 10.54
N TYR A 83 5.34 14.78 9.74
CA TYR A 83 5.82 14.11 8.54
C TYR A 83 6.46 12.76 8.87
N GLU A 84 7.41 12.72 9.80
CA GLU A 84 8.12 11.50 10.20
C GLU A 84 7.15 10.45 10.74
N ARG A 85 6.12 10.86 11.50
CA ARG A 85 5.08 9.96 11.98
C ARG A 85 4.26 9.35 10.84
N VAL A 86 3.75 10.18 9.92
CA VAL A 86 2.96 9.69 8.77
C VAL A 86 3.81 8.79 7.88
N ARG A 87 5.05 9.20 7.59
CA ARG A 87 6.03 8.41 6.86
C ARG A 87 6.28 7.06 7.52
N ALA A 88 6.52 7.03 8.83
CA ALA A 88 6.76 5.78 9.57
C ALA A 88 5.55 4.84 9.50
N GLN A 89 4.32 5.35 9.65
CA GLN A 89 3.10 4.55 9.53
C GLN A 89 2.92 3.96 8.14
N LEU A 90 3.10 4.78 7.09
CA LEU A 90 2.96 4.34 5.70
C LEU A 90 4.03 3.32 5.33
N LEU A 91 5.30 3.56 5.68
CA LEU A 91 6.39 2.62 5.40
C LEU A 91 6.23 1.32 6.19
N LYS A 92 5.78 1.38 7.45
CA LYS A 92 5.48 0.18 8.23
C LYS A 92 4.42 -0.68 7.53
N LYS A 93 3.33 -0.06 7.09
CA LYS A 93 2.28 -0.75 6.34
C LYS A 93 2.78 -1.27 5.00
N ALA A 94 3.55 -0.48 4.25
CA ALA A 94 4.11 -0.88 2.96
C ALA A 94 5.05 -2.07 3.07
N ASN A 95 5.92 -2.09 4.08
CA ASN A 95 6.79 -3.22 4.35
C ASN A 95 6.01 -4.47 4.73
N GLN A 96 4.98 -4.36 5.58
CA GLN A 96 4.12 -5.50 5.91
C GLN A 96 3.42 -6.05 4.67
N VAL A 97 2.82 -5.18 3.87
CA VAL A 97 2.14 -5.59 2.63
C VAL A 97 3.12 -6.21 1.64
N GLN A 98 4.34 -5.70 1.55
CA GLN A 98 5.38 -6.25 0.67
C GLN A 98 5.77 -7.68 1.05
N LEU A 99 5.70 -8.04 2.34
CA LEU A 99 5.93 -9.41 2.79
C LEU A 99 4.76 -10.33 2.46
N ASP A 100 3.54 -9.81 2.59
CA ASP A 100 2.34 -10.64 2.65
C ASP A 100 1.55 -10.68 1.34
N TYR A 101 1.84 -9.83 0.35
CA TYR A 101 0.98 -9.73 -0.84
C TYR A 101 0.92 -11.04 -1.65
N ASN A 102 1.91 -11.91 -1.53
CA ASN A 102 1.91 -13.23 -2.16
C ASN A 102 0.89 -14.20 -1.54
N GLU A 103 0.36 -13.91 -0.36
CA GLU A 103 -0.76 -14.65 0.24
C GLU A 103 -2.10 -14.37 -0.48
N ILE A 104 -2.15 -13.34 -1.34
CA ILE A 104 -3.33 -13.04 -2.15
C ILE A 104 -3.44 -14.03 -3.29
N GLU A 105 -4.35 -14.99 -3.13
CA GLU A 105 -4.66 -15.95 -4.17
C GLU A 105 -5.42 -15.31 -5.33
N THR A 106 -5.06 -15.70 -6.54
CA THR A 106 -5.62 -15.17 -7.80
C THR A 106 -6.29 -16.29 -8.58
N PHE A 107 -7.55 -16.11 -8.98
CA PHE A 107 -8.35 -17.12 -9.66
C PHE A 107 -8.84 -16.60 -11.03
N PRO A 108 -8.63 -17.38 -12.11
CA PRO A 108 -9.16 -17.01 -13.43
C PRO A 108 -10.69 -17.08 -13.46
N ASN A 109 -11.29 -16.43 -14.45
CA ASN A 109 -12.74 -16.48 -14.70
C ASN A 109 -13.29 -17.89 -15.01
N THR A 110 -12.43 -18.83 -15.40
CA THR A 110 -12.77 -20.25 -15.59
C THR A 110 -12.83 -21.05 -14.30
N TYR A 111 -12.49 -20.44 -13.15
CA TYR A 111 -12.49 -21.13 -11.86
C TYR A 111 -13.85 -21.05 -11.16
N HIS A 112 -14.61 -22.15 -11.22
CA HIS A 112 -15.99 -22.23 -10.73
C HIS A 112 -16.09 -22.65 -9.26
N LYS A 113 -15.52 -21.87 -8.33
CA LYS A 113 -15.70 -22.07 -6.88
C LYS A 113 -16.58 -20.98 -6.28
N ASN A 114 -17.53 -21.40 -5.44
CA ASN A 114 -18.32 -20.47 -4.64
C ASN A 114 -17.50 -20.00 -3.44
N PHE A 115 -17.19 -18.71 -3.41
CA PHE A 115 -16.52 -18.07 -2.27
C PHE A 115 -17.55 -17.44 -1.34
N LYS A 116 -17.40 -17.64 -0.03
CA LYS A 116 -18.17 -16.87 0.96
C LYS A 116 -17.58 -15.48 1.10
N ILE A 117 -18.08 -14.54 0.30
CA ILE A 117 -17.64 -13.14 0.31
C ILE A 117 -18.16 -12.47 1.59
N ASP A 118 -17.27 -11.76 2.27
CA ASP A 118 -17.58 -10.92 3.42
C ASP A 118 -18.38 -9.70 2.95
N SER A 119 -19.66 -9.65 3.31
CA SER A 119 -20.57 -8.58 2.91
C SER A 119 -20.25 -7.22 3.53
N THR A 120 -19.38 -7.15 4.54
CA THR A 120 -18.97 -5.89 5.16
C THR A 120 -17.94 -5.13 4.31
N LYS A 121 -17.35 -5.79 3.31
CA LYS A 121 -16.37 -5.19 2.41
C LYS A 121 -16.79 -5.41 0.96
N GLU A 122 -17.18 -4.31 0.33
CA GLU A 122 -17.60 -4.32 -1.07
C GLU A 122 -16.47 -4.83 -2.00
N PRO A 123 -16.78 -5.73 -2.95
CA PRO A 123 -15.86 -6.13 -4.00
C PRO A 123 -15.32 -4.92 -4.76
N TYR A 124 -14.02 -4.91 -5.06
CA TYR A 124 -13.42 -3.89 -5.92
C TYR A 124 -13.19 -4.47 -7.31
N HIS A 125 -13.91 -3.95 -8.29
CA HIS A 125 -13.74 -4.32 -9.69
C HIS A 125 -12.65 -3.48 -10.34
N PHE A 126 -11.77 -4.12 -11.11
CA PHE A 126 -10.68 -3.43 -11.80
C PHE A 126 -10.61 -3.81 -13.27
N ARG A 127 -10.03 -2.89 -14.05
CA ARG A 127 -9.64 -3.07 -15.44
C ARG A 127 -8.39 -2.25 -15.67
N VAL A 128 -7.28 -2.91 -15.97
CA VAL A 128 -5.96 -2.28 -16.11
C VAL A 128 -5.34 -2.65 -17.45
N SER A 129 -4.71 -1.66 -18.10
CA SER A 129 -4.00 -1.87 -19.36
C SER A 129 -2.51 -2.04 -19.07
N THR A 130 -1.91 -3.08 -19.64
CA THR A 130 -0.48 -3.40 -19.51
C THR A 130 0.05 -4.01 -20.81
N SER A 131 1.33 -4.36 -20.84
CA SER A 131 1.90 -5.15 -21.95
C SER A 131 1.89 -6.64 -21.61
N PRO A 132 1.82 -7.55 -22.59
CA PRO A 132 1.92 -8.99 -22.34
C PRO A 132 3.18 -9.38 -21.55
N LYS A 133 4.31 -8.68 -21.77
CA LYS A 133 5.58 -8.89 -21.06
C LYS A 133 5.51 -8.51 -19.58
N ASN A 134 4.68 -7.52 -19.23
CA ASN A 134 4.52 -7.02 -17.87
C ASN A 134 3.35 -7.66 -17.11
N LYS A 135 2.64 -8.61 -17.72
CA LYS A 135 1.47 -9.29 -17.13
C LYS A 135 1.67 -9.69 -15.67
N TRP A 136 2.76 -10.40 -15.36
CA TRP A 136 2.99 -10.92 -14.01
C TRP A 136 3.41 -9.84 -13.02
N VAL A 137 4.10 -8.80 -13.50
CA VAL A 137 4.42 -7.60 -12.70
C VAL A 137 3.11 -6.91 -12.31
N GLU A 138 2.20 -6.73 -13.27
CA GLU A 138 0.89 -6.13 -13.04
C GLU A 138 0.06 -6.92 -12.02
N ILE A 139 0.05 -8.25 -12.12
CA ILE A 139 -0.61 -9.12 -11.13
C ILE A 139 -0.01 -8.92 -9.72
N ALA A 140 1.30 -8.75 -9.61
CA ALA A 140 1.93 -8.46 -8.31
C ALA A 140 1.50 -7.09 -7.76
N HIS A 141 1.39 -6.05 -8.60
CA HIS A 141 0.84 -4.75 -8.21
C HIS A 141 -0.61 -4.85 -7.72
N LEU A 142 -1.46 -5.61 -8.42
CA LEU A 142 -2.85 -5.84 -8.02
C LEU A 142 -2.93 -6.59 -6.68
N ARG A 143 -2.08 -7.60 -6.45
CA ARG A 143 -2.01 -8.30 -5.15
C ARG A 143 -1.56 -7.38 -4.02
N PHE A 144 -0.55 -6.55 -4.25
CA PHE A 144 -0.10 -5.57 -3.27
C PHE A 144 -1.22 -4.60 -2.90
N TYR A 145 -1.92 -4.06 -3.90
CA TYR A 145 -3.10 -3.21 -3.67
C TYR A 145 -4.19 -3.94 -2.89
N ALA A 146 -4.55 -5.16 -3.29
CA ALA A 146 -5.55 -5.98 -2.63
C ALA A 146 -5.23 -6.16 -1.13
N LYS A 147 -4.00 -6.58 -0.81
CA LYS A 147 -3.55 -6.77 0.57
C LYS A 147 -3.56 -5.45 1.35
N TRP A 148 -3.11 -4.34 0.75
CA TRP A 148 -3.12 -3.02 1.40
C TRP A 148 -4.51 -2.59 1.85
N TYR A 149 -5.51 -2.81 1.00
CA TYR A 149 -6.90 -2.47 1.31
C TYR A 149 -7.64 -3.58 2.05
N GLY A 150 -6.98 -4.68 2.39
CA GLY A 150 -7.51 -5.73 3.27
C GLY A 150 -8.30 -6.83 2.56
N TYR A 151 -8.31 -6.84 1.22
CA TYR A 151 -8.79 -7.98 0.43
C TYR A 151 -7.82 -9.16 0.59
N ASN A 152 -8.31 -10.38 0.38
CA ASN A 152 -7.48 -11.60 0.51
C ASN A 152 -7.54 -12.52 -0.72
N LYS A 153 -8.38 -12.23 -1.71
CA LYS A 153 -8.41 -12.93 -3.00
C LYS A 153 -8.69 -11.98 -4.15
N ILE A 154 -8.22 -12.35 -5.33
CA ILE A 154 -8.59 -11.75 -6.62
C ILE A 154 -9.26 -12.84 -7.45
N ILE A 155 -10.50 -12.61 -7.86
CA ILE A 155 -11.33 -13.59 -8.57
C ILE A 155 -11.77 -13.05 -9.94
N ASN A 156 -12.27 -13.96 -10.77
CA ASN A 156 -12.79 -13.65 -12.10
C ASN A 156 -11.78 -12.91 -12.97
N ILE A 157 -10.49 -13.29 -12.88
CA ILE A 157 -9.46 -12.64 -13.69
C ILE A 157 -9.66 -13.04 -15.15
N ALA A 158 -9.82 -12.05 -16.01
CA ALA A 158 -9.90 -12.18 -17.45
C ALA A 158 -8.77 -11.40 -18.13
N TYR A 159 -8.42 -11.84 -19.33
CA TYR A 159 -7.34 -11.30 -20.14
C TYR A 159 -7.87 -11.02 -21.55
N ASP A 160 -7.93 -9.75 -21.92
CA ASP A 160 -8.37 -9.33 -23.24
C ASP A 160 -7.19 -8.71 -24.00
N SER A 161 -6.90 -9.21 -25.20
CA SER A 161 -5.94 -8.57 -26.09
C SER A 161 -6.55 -7.31 -26.70
N SER A 162 -5.83 -6.20 -26.67
CA SER A 162 -6.26 -4.91 -27.24
C SER A 162 -5.12 -4.32 -28.08
N GLY A 163 -5.09 -4.64 -29.38
CA GLY A 163 -3.94 -4.34 -30.24
C GLY A 163 -2.68 -5.04 -29.71
N ASP A 164 -1.60 -4.28 -29.55
CA ASP A 164 -0.35 -4.76 -28.93
C ASP A 164 -0.39 -4.81 -27.39
N GLY A 165 -1.51 -4.39 -26.79
CA GLY A 165 -1.72 -4.33 -25.35
C GLY A 165 -2.46 -5.55 -24.77
N LEU A 166 -2.37 -5.67 -23.45
CA LEU A 166 -3.11 -6.65 -22.65
C LEU A 166 -3.96 -5.90 -21.62
N ILE A 167 -5.25 -6.16 -21.62
CA ILE A 167 -6.16 -5.71 -20.56
C ILE A 167 -6.33 -6.84 -19.57
N ILE A 168 -6.11 -6.55 -18.29
CA ILE A 168 -6.39 -7.46 -17.17
C ILE A 168 -7.59 -6.90 -16.42
N SER A 169 -8.63 -7.71 -16.27
CA SER A 169 -9.83 -7.35 -15.52
C SER A 169 -10.14 -8.39 -14.45
N GLY A 170 -10.89 -8.01 -13.42
CA GLY A 170 -11.28 -8.93 -12.35
C GLY A 170 -11.87 -8.22 -11.14
N SER A 171 -11.97 -8.95 -10.03
CA SER A 171 -12.55 -8.45 -8.78
C SER A 171 -11.69 -8.81 -7.57
N MET A 172 -11.37 -7.84 -6.73
CA MET A 172 -10.74 -8.07 -5.43
C MET A 172 -11.83 -8.26 -4.38
N VAL A 173 -11.73 -9.32 -3.59
CA VAL A 173 -12.77 -9.70 -2.62
C VAL A 173 -12.16 -10.08 -1.29
N LYS A 174 -12.93 -9.85 -0.22
CA LYS A 174 -12.65 -10.42 1.09
C LYS A 174 -13.46 -11.70 1.21
N VAL A 175 -12.77 -12.83 1.33
CA VAL A 175 -13.40 -14.13 1.55
C VAL A 175 -13.18 -14.55 3.00
N ILE A 176 -14.24 -15.01 3.63
CA ILE A 176 -14.20 -15.54 4.99
C ILE A 176 -13.52 -16.92 4.93
N PRO A 177 -12.40 -17.15 5.64
CA PRO A 177 -11.71 -18.44 5.59
C PRO A 177 -12.54 -19.54 6.24
N ASP A 178 -12.52 -20.73 5.64
CA ASP A 178 -13.27 -21.89 6.10
C ASP A 178 -12.70 -22.51 7.40
N SER A 179 -11.47 -22.17 7.83
CA SER A 179 -10.92 -22.61 9.13
C SER A 179 -9.91 -21.64 9.76
N LYS A 180 -9.90 -21.57 11.11
CA LYS A 180 -9.11 -20.61 11.93
C LYS A 180 -7.63 -20.96 12.11
N ARG A 181 -7.18 -22.18 11.76
CA ARG A 181 -5.90 -22.76 12.25
C ARG A 181 -4.68 -22.37 11.41
N SER A 182 -4.83 -22.24 10.09
CA SER A 182 -3.75 -21.89 9.16
C SER A 182 -3.38 -20.40 9.19
N ALA A 183 -4.29 -19.52 9.64
CA ALA A 183 -4.04 -18.09 9.74
C ALA A 183 -2.98 -17.72 10.80
N LYS A 184 -2.91 -18.47 11.91
CA LYS A 184 -2.06 -18.14 13.07
C LYS A 184 -0.56 -18.36 12.80
N ILE A 185 -0.21 -19.40 12.05
CA ILE A 185 1.20 -19.76 11.77
C ILE A 185 1.82 -18.77 10.77
N ALA A 186 1.04 -18.29 9.79
CA ALA A 186 1.50 -17.29 8.84
C ALA A 186 1.74 -15.92 9.52
N THR A 187 0.88 -15.53 10.46
CA THR A 187 1.06 -14.27 11.22
C THR A 187 2.35 -14.24 12.03
N ASP A 188 2.70 -15.31 12.75
CA ASP A 188 3.90 -15.33 13.60
C ASP A 188 5.21 -15.24 12.80
N LEU A 189 5.23 -15.79 11.58
CA LEU A 189 6.37 -15.70 10.66
C LEU A 189 6.52 -14.29 10.08
N ASN A 190 5.41 -13.64 9.74
CA ASN A 190 5.41 -12.29 9.20
C ASN A 190 5.80 -11.24 10.26
N GLU A 191 5.41 -11.42 11.53
CA GLU A 191 5.83 -10.53 12.62
C GLU A 191 7.35 -10.52 12.80
N LYS A 192 8.00 -11.70 12.78
CA LYS A 192 9.47 -11.79 12.88
C LYS A 192 10.18 -11.14 11.69
N LYS A 193 9.66 -11.33 10.47
CA LYS A 193 10.20 -10.65 9.28
C LYS A 193 10.04 -9.13 9.37
N LEU A 194 8.92 -8.65 9.91
CA LEU A 194 8.68 -7.21 10.10
C LEU A 194 9.67 -6.60 11.10
N GLU A 195 9.93 -7.26 12.24
CA GLU A 195 10.92 -6.80 13.22
C GLU A 195 12.32 -6.67 12.61
N GLN A 196 12.72 -7.64 11.77
CA GLN A 196 13.99 -7.60 11.06
C GLN A 196 14.08 -6.39 10.11
N LEU A 197 13.01 -6.09 9.37
CA LEU A 197 12.95 -4.92 8.49
C LEU A 197 12.98 -3.60 9.25
N GLU A 198 12.28 -3.51 10.39
CA GLU A 198 12.31 -2.32 11.25
C GLU A 198 13.72 -2.06 11.78
N ARG A 199 14.43 -3.11 12.21
CA ARG A 199 15.83 -3.02 12.67
C ARG A 199 16.74 -2.55 11.53
N LEU A 200 16.56 -3.10 10.33
CA LEU A 200 17.31 -2.70 9.13
C LEU A 200 17.10 -1.22 8.79
N GLY A 201 15.85 -0.76 8.86
CA GLY A 201 15.50 0.64 8.59
C GLY A 201 16.12 1.61 9.59
N ARG A 202 16.24 1.21 10.87
CA ARG A 202 16.95 1.99 11.89
C ARG A 202 18.44 2.10 11.58
N LEU A 203 19.09 1.00 11.17
CA LEU A 203 20.52 0.99 10.82
C LEU A 203 20.85 1.88 9.62
N ARG A 204 20.00 1.88 8.59
CA ARG A 204 20.10 2.83 7.48
C ARG A 204 19.92 4.28 7.97
N SER A 205 18.89 4.53 8.77
CA SER A 205 18.59 5.88 9.27
C SER A 205 19.69 6.44 10.18
N SER A 206 20.41 5.58 10.90
CA SER A 206 21.57 5.95 11.71
C SER A 206 22.88 6.06 10.91
N GLY A 207 22.84 5.89 9.58
CA GLY A 207 24.01 5.96 8.70
C GLY A 207 24.97 4.78 8.82
N VAL A 208 24.56 3.70 9.50
CA VAL A 208 25.37 2.48 9.68
C VAL A 208 25.33 1.61 8.43
N LEU A 209 24.25 1.68 7.65
CA LEU A 209 24.12 1.03 6.35
C LEU A 209 23.95 2.07 5.25
N THR A 210 24.62 1.83 4.13
CA THR A 210 24.37 2.54 2.87
C THR A 210 23.04 2.11 2.25
N GLU A 211 22.55 2.88 1.26
CA GLU A 211 21.33 2.55 0.53
C GLU A 211 21.40 1.17 -0.14
N GLU A 212 22.55 0.86 -0.73
CA GLU A 212 22.80 -0.37 -1.48
C GLU A 212 22.81 -1.59 -0.54
N GLU A 213 23.43 -1.47 0.63
CA GLU A 213 23.47 -2.52 1.65
C GLU A 213 22.09 -2.76 2.28
N PHE A 214 21.34 -1.68 2.53
CA PHE A 214 19.97 -1.76 3.00
C PHE A 214 19.10 -2.54 2.01
N GLU A 215 19.16 -2.21 0.72
CA GLU A 215 18.39 -2.92 -0.31
C GLU A 215 18.82 -4.38 -0.48
N ALA A 216 20.12 -4.67 -0.40
CA ALA A 216 20.64 -6.04 -0.48
C ALA A 216 20.15 -6.92 0.68
N GLN A 217 20.17 -6.40 1.91
CA GLN A 217 19.72 -7.14 3.09
C GLN A 217 18.19 -7.24 3.16
N LYS A 218 17.47 -6.19 2.75
CA LYS A 218 16.01 -6.20 2.62
C LYS A 218 15.52 -7.33 1.70
N LYS A 219 16.18 -7.53 0.55
CA LYS A 219 15.88 -8.64 -0.38
C LYS A 219 16.03 -10.03 0.26
N LYS A 220 16.96 -10.20 1.20
CA LYS A 220 17.18 -11.49 1.89
C LYS A 220 16.05 -11.83 2.87
N ILE A 221 15.46 -10.83 3.52
CA ILE A 221 14.37 -11.01 4.49
C ILE A 221 13.04 -11.30 3.76
N ILE A 222 12.83 -10.66 2.60
CA ILE A 222 11.60 -10.78 1.81
C ILE A 222 11.55 -12.08 1.00
N LYS A 223 12.70 -12.72 0.75
CA LYS A 223 12.78 -14.05 0.11
C LYS A 223 12.10 -15.14 0.96
#